data_AF-A0A6D1A7M1-F1
#
_entry.id   AF-A0A6D1A7M1-F1
#
_cell.length_a   1.000
_cell.length_b   1.000
_cell.length_c   1.000
_cell.angle_alpha   90.00
_cell.angle_beta   90.00
_cell.angle_gamma   90.00
#
_symmetry.space_group_name_H-M   'P 1'
#
loop_
_entity.id
_entity.type
_entity.pdbx_description
1 polymer ?
#
loop_
_entity_poly.entity_id
_entity_poly.type
_entity_poly.pdbx_seq_one_letter_code
_entity_poly.pdbx_strand_id
1 'polypeptide(L)'
;IFCENDLEKITNSAIKLVNKDDKTFKISARRNNKKFELTSAEINQKVGASVLKYFPLIKVDVHNPECNINIEVRSDKTYLFSKTYEALGGLPVGISGSTLHLMSGGIDSPVAAFNLMKRGLKVSFLSFISPPQTDE
;
A
#
# COMPACT_ATOMS: atom_id res chain seq x y z
N ILE A 1 4.45 11.27 1.46
CA ILE A 1 4.81 12.65 1.04
C ILE A 1 5.40 12.61 -0.37
N PHE A 2 5.51 13.74 -1.06
CA PHE A 2 6.15 13.82 -2.37
C PHE A 2 7.11 15.01 -2.45
N CYS A 3 8.08 14.92 -3.36
CA CYS A 3 9.02 15.99 -3.68
C CYS A 3 9.37 15.96 -5.18
N GLU A 4 10.09 16.97 -5.65
CA GLU A 4 10.65 16.97 -6.99
C GLU A 4 11.74 15.90 -7.15
N ASN A 5 12.06 15.57 -8.40
CA ASN A 5 13.10 14.60 -8.74
C ASN A 5 14.50 15.19 -8.56
N ASP A 6 14.86 15.39 -7.29
CA ASP A 6 16.15 15.93 -6.87
C ASP A 6 16.64 15.18 -5.62
N LEU A 7 17.91 14.78 -5.60
CA LEU A 7 18.46 13.93 -4.55
C LEU A 7 18.40 14.61 -3.17
N GLU A 8 18.63 15.92 -3.10
CA GLU A 8 18.62 16.67 -1.85
C GLU A 8 17.19 16.74 -1.29
N LYS A 9 16.22 17.06 -2.13
CA LYS A 9 14.79 17.07 -1.76
C LYS A 9 14.30 15.69 -1.33
N ILE A 10 14.74 14.63 -2.00
CA ILE A 10 14.46 13.23 -1.62
C ILE A 10 15.06 12.92 -0.24
N THR A 11 16.32 13.30 -0.02
CA THR A 11 17.02 13.06 1.26
C THR A 11 16.33 13.75 2.42
N ASN A 12 16.00 15.03 2.26
CA ASN A 12 15.29 15.82 3.27
C ASN A 12 13.89 15.24 3.57
N SER A 13 13.23 14.70 2.54
CA SER A 13 11.93 14.04 2.71
C SER A 13 12.06 12.69 3.43
N ALA A 14 13.10 11.91 3.14
CA ALA A 14 13.36 10.64 3.82
C ALA A 14 13.63 10.85 5.32
N ILE A 15 14.43 11.85 5.68
CA ILE A 15 14.72 12.21 7.08
C ILE A 15 13.44 12.52 7.85
N LYS A 16 12.47 13.20 7.22
CA LYS A 16 11.16 13.51 7.84
C LYS A 16 10.27 12.29 8.08
N LEU A 17 10.51 11.19 7.36
CA LEU A 17 9.72 9.95 7.47
C LEU A 17 10.29 8.94 8.45
N VAL A 18 11.52 9.15 8.92
CA VAL A 18 12.13 8.31 9.95
C VAL A 18 11.33 8.46 11.25
N ASN A 19 10.88 7.34 11.80
CA ASN A 19 10.36 7.30 13.15
C ASN A 19 11.53 7.21 14.14
N LYS A 20 11.57 8.11 15.12
CA LYS A 20 12.69 8.19 16.07
C LYS A 20 12.71 7.04 17.09
N ASP A 21 11.57 6.38 17.28
CA ASP A 21 11.45 5.26 18.19
C ASP A 21 11.97 3.94 17.57
N ASP A 22 12.08 3.89 16.24
CA ASP A 22 12.56 2.72 15.52
C ASP A 22 14.10 2.63 15.62
N LYS A 23 14.62 1.45 15.96
CA LYS A 23 16.06 1.18 16.12
C LYS A 23 16.75 0.81 14.81
N THR A 24 15.99 0.28 13.86
CA THR A 24 16.50 -0.14 12.56
C THR A 24 15.68 0.43 11.41
N PHE A 25 16.35 0.73 10.30
CA PHE A 25 15.68 1.19 9.10
C PHE A 25 16.28 0.60 7.82
N LYS A 26 15.52 0.74 6.74
CA LYS A 26 15.93 0.42 5.37
C LYS A 26 15.42 1.49 4.41
N ILE A 27 16.22 1.80 3.39
CA ILE A 27 15.75 2.52 2.20
C ILE A 27 15.43 1.52 1.10
N SER A 28 14.23 1.61 0.53
CA SER A 28 13.77 0.77 -0.57
C SER A 28 13.37 1.63 -1.76
N ALA A 29 14.34 1.96 -2.61
CA ALA A 29 14.12 2.80 -3.79
C ALA A 29 13.70 1.98 -5.03
N ARG A 30 12.64 2.44 -5.69
CA ARG A 30 12.17 1.95 -6.99
C ARG A 30 12.23 3.09 -8.01
N ARG A 31 12.96 2.86 -9.10
CA ARG A 31 13.15 3.83 -10.18
C ARG A 31 12.37 3.43 -11.43
N ASN A 32 11.17 3.99 -11.59
CA ASN A 32 10.35 3.86 -12.79
C ASN A 32 10.82 4.84 -13.87
N ASN A 33 11.21 6.05 -13.49
CA ASN A 33 11.81 7.00 -14.42
C ASN A 33 13.28 6.66 -14.69
N LYS A 34 13.57 6.03 -15.83
CA LYS A 34 14.94 5.65 -16.21
C LYS A 34 15.84 6.80 -16.63
N LYS A 35 15.29 8.01 -16.84
CA LYS A 35 16.06 9.24 -17.12
C LYS A 35 16.67 9.84 -15.86
N PHE A 36 16.21 9.44 -14.67
CA PHE A 36 16.83 9.89 -13.42
C PHE A 36 18.24 9.30 -13.30
N GLU A 37 19.22 10.16 -13.03
CA GLU A 37 20.65 9.87 -13.17
C GLU A 37 21.11 8.69 -12.31
N LEU A 38 20.58 8.59 -11.08
CA LEU A 38 20.98 7.56 -10.13
C LEU A 38 20.15 6.29 -10.30
N THR A 39 20.79 5.16 -10.09
CA THR A 39 20.15 3.85 -9.94
C THR A 39 19.45 3.71 -8.58
N SER A 40 18.53 2.76 -8.47
CA SER A 40 17.89 2.43 -7.18
C SER A 40 18.91 2.09 -6.08
N ALA A 41 19.99 1.38 -6.42
CA ALA A 41 21.04 1.03 -5.48
C ALA A 41 21.80 2.28 -4.98
N GLU A 42 22.14 3.20 -5.88
CA GLU A 42 22.80 4.46 -5.51
C GLU A 42 21.89 5.35 -4.66
N ILE A 43 20.59 5.39 -4.95
CA ILE A 43 19.62 6.11 -4.12
C ILE A 43 19.58 5.50 -2.72
N ASN A 44 19.49 4.16 -2.60
CA ASN A 44 19.49 3.48 -1.30
C ASN A 44 20.74 3.82 -0.49
N GLN A 45 21.92 3.78 -1.12
CA GLN A 45 23.19 4.08 -0.46
C GLN A 45 23.31 5.54 -0.05
N LYS A 46 23.06 6.48 -0.98
CA LYS A 46 23.23 7.92 -0.73
C LYS A 46 22.23 8.44 0.30
N VAL A 47 20.95 8.07 0.17
CA VAL A 47 19.91 8.49 1.12
C VAL A 47 20.12 7.79 2.46
N GLY A 48 20.43 6.48 2.48
CA GLY A 48 20.70 5.75 3.71
C GLY A 48 21.89 6.30 4.49
N ALA A 49 22.97 6.68 3.81
CA ALA A 49 24.13 7.32 4.44
C ALA A 49 23.75 8.66 5.08
N SER A 50 22.93 9.48 4.41
CA SER A 50 22.45 10.75 4.96
C SER A 50 21.53 10.56 6.17
N VAL A 51 20.65 9.55 6.14
CA VAL A 51 19.79 9.21 7.29
C VAL A 51 20.62 8.78 8.49
N LEU A 52 21.64 7.94 8.30
CA LEU A 52 22.57 7.54 9.37
C LEU A 52 23.32 8.72 9.99
N LYS A 53 23.75 9.68 9.16
CA LYS A 53 24.41 10.91 9.65
C LYS A 53 23.46 11.77 10.50
N TYR A 54 22.18 11.80 10.15
CA TYR A 54 21.18 12.60 10.86
C TYR A 54 20.67 11.91 12.13
N PHE A 55 20.57 10.58 12.12
CA PHE A 55 20.08 9.76 13.24
C PHE A 55 21.15 8.74 13.67
N PRO A 56 22.14 9.13 14.49
CA PRO A 56 23.29 8.29 14.82
C PRO A 56 22.95 7.05 15.66
N LEU A 57 21.76 7.01 16.28
CA LEU A 57 21.30 5.89 17.11
C LEU A 57 20.59 4.78 16.33
N ILE A 58 20.17 5.06 15.09
CA ILE A 58 19.43 4.11 14.24
C ILE A 58 20.43 3.35 13.37
N LYS A 59 20.23 2.05 13.18
CA LYS A 59 21.08 1.18 12.36
C LYS A 59 20.38 0.75 11.07
N VAL A 60 21.15 0.36 10.06
CA VAL A 60 20.58 -0.23 8.85
C VAL A 60 20.36 -1.72 9.06
N ASP A 61 19.14 -2.20 8.79
CA ASP A 61 18.82 -3.63 8.67
C ASP A 61 18.10 -3.85 7.33
N VAL A 62 18.73 -4.57 6.41
CA VAL A 62 18.18 -4.81 5.07
C VAL A 62 17.22 -6.00 5.01
N HIS A 63 17.19 -6.82 6.06
CA HIS A 63 16.37 -8.03 6.15
C HIS A 63 15.08 -7.77 6.94
N ASN A 64 15.19 -7.26 8.16
CA ASN A 64 14.06 -7.04 9.07
C ASN A 64 14.06 -5.62 9.69
N PRO A 65 13.88 -4.55 8.88
CA PRO A 65 13.83 -3.20 9.40
C PRO A 65 12.53 -2.92 10.17
N GLU A 66 12.63 -2.18 11.29
CA GLU A 66 11.47 -1.62 11.98
C GLU A 66 10.82 -0.51 11.13
N CYS A 67 11.64 0.31 10.45
CA CYS A 67 11.21 1.34 9.51
C CYS A 67 11.67 1.06 8.07
N ASN A 68 10.76 0.84 7.12
CA ASN A 68 11.13 0.78 5.70
C ASN A 68 10.67 2.04 4.95
N ILE A 69 11.62 2.90 4.57
CA ILE A 69 11.34 4.10 3.77
C ILE A 69 11.39 3.73 2.30
N ASN A 70 10.21 3.69 1.68
CA ASN A 70 10.07 3.44 0.26
C ASN A 70 10.20 4.75 -0.51
N ILE A 71 10.97 4.72 -1.60
CA ILE A 71 11.20 5.88 -2.48
C ILE A 71 10.85 5.48 -3.90
N GLU A 72 9.79 6.06 -4.46
CA GLU A 72 9.39 5.80 -5.84
C GLU A 72 9.67 7.00 -6.74
N VAL A 73 10.70 6.90 -7.56
CA VAL A 73 11.06 7.93 -8.54
C VAL A 73 10.23 7.72 -9.81
N ARG A 74 9.25 8.61 -10.02
CA ARG A 74 8.38 8.63 -11.22
C ARG A 74 8.81 9.77 -12.15
N SER A 75 8.15 9.88 -13.32
CA SER A 75 8.54 10.87 -14.34
C SER A 75 8.43 12.31 -13.81
N ASP A 76 7.36 12.61 -13.09
CA ASP A 76 7.06 13.98 -12.67
C ASP A 76 7.59 14.31 -11.27
N LYS A 77 7.44 13.37 -10.33
CA LYS A 77 7.75 13.55 -8.91
C LYS A 77 8.29 12.27 -8.28
N THR A 78 8.91 12.41 -7.12
CA THR A 78 9.31 11.29 -6.27
C THR A 78 8.38 11.18 -5.07
N TYR A 79 7.84 9.98 -4.86
CA TYR A 79 6.96 9.67 -3.73
C TYR A 79 7.74 8.94 -2.64
N LEU A 80 7.53 9.33 -1.39
CA LEU A 80 8.15 8.69 -0.24
C LEU A 80 7.11 8.32 0.81
N PHE A 81 7.23 7.11 1.37
CA PHE A 81 6.34 6.60 2.41
C PHE A 81 7.02 5.51 3.26
N SER A 82 6.71 5.48 4.55
CA SER A 82 7.22 4.47 5.49
C SER A 82 6.19 3.40 5.87
N LYS A 83 4.90 3.70 5.70
CA LYS A 83 3.81 2.77 6.03
C LYS A 83 3.14 2.27 4.76
N THR A 84 2.91 0.97 4.71
CA THR A 84 2.08 0.31 3.70
C THR A 84 1.01 -0.46 4.45
N TYR A 85 -0.24 -0.33 4.02
CA TYR A 85 -1.37 -1.02 4.62
C TYR A 85 -1.87 -2.05 3.63
N GLU A 86 -1.87 -3.32 4.05
CA GLU A 86 -2.50 -4.37 3.26
C GLU A 86 -4.02 -4.20 3.32
N ALA A 87 -4.62 -3.95 2.16
CA ALA A 87 -6.06 -3.87 2.02
C ALA A 87 -6.64 -5.23 1.59
N LEU A 88 -7.95 -5.30 1.42
CA LEU A 88 -8.65 -6.55 1.07
C LEU A 88 -8.17 -7.20 -0.24
N GLY A 89 -7.52 -6.44 -1.13
CA GLY A 89 -7.14 -6.88 -2.47
C GLY A 89 -8.38 -7.14 -3.35
N GLY A 90 -8.25 -8.08 -4.29
CA GLY A 90 -9.33 -8.44 -5.21
C GLY A 90 -9.38 -7.57 -6.47
N LEU A 91 -10.52 -7.59 -7.14
CA LEU A 91 -10.77 -6.89 -8.40
C LEU A 91 -11.78 -5.76 -8.20
N PRO A 92 -11.67 -4.63 -8.93
CA PRO A 92 -12.67 -3.57 -8.86
C PRO A 92 -14.07 -4.09 -9.18
N VAL A 93 -15.06 -3.77 -8.34
CA VAL A 93 -16.44 -4.25 -8.51
C VAL A 93 -17.02 -3.77 -9.85
N GLY A 94 -17.55 -4.71 -10.63
CA GLY A 94 -18.15 -4.48 -11.95
C GLY A 94 -17.28 -4.91 -13.13
N ILE A 95 -15.96 -5.13 -12.95
CA ILE A 95 -15.09 -5.53 -14.07
C ILE A 95 -15.38 -6.94 -14.59
N SER A 96 -16.00 -7.79 -13.76
CA SER A 96 -16.33 -9.19 -14.07
C SER A 96 -17.79 -9.37 -14.48
N GLY A 97 -18.51 -8.28 -14.78
CA GLY A 97 -19.94 -8.32 -15.12
C GLY A 97 -20.85 -8.29 -13.89
N SER A 98 -22.09 -8.75 -14.06
CA SER A 98 -23.13 -8.72 -13.02
C SER A 98 -23.77 -10.07 -12.78
N THR A 99 -24.16 -10.34 -11.54
CA THR A 99 -24.88 -11.55 -11.15
C THR A 99 -26.04 -11.24 -10.20
N LEU A 100 -27.03 -12.14 -10.16
CA LEU A 100 -28.07 -12.18 -9.14
C LEU A 100 -27.65 -13.17 -8.06
N HIS A 101 -27.69 -12.77 -6.79
CA HIS A 101 -27.30 -13.59 -5.65
C HIS A 101 -28.47 -13.76 -4.68
N LEU A 102 -28.73 -15.00 -4.30
CA LEU A 102 -29.76 -15.32 -3.31
C LEU A 102 -29.25 -14.93 -1.91
N MET A 103 -29.89 -13.93 -1.32
CA MET A 103 -29.64 -13.48 0.03
C MET A 103 -30.63 -14.18 0.97
N SER A 104 -30.10 -14.86 1.98
CA SER A 104 -30.85 -15.45 3.08
C SER A 104 -30.58 -14.69 4.37
N GLY A 105 -31.40 -14.93 5.41
CA GLY A 105 -31.16 -14.38 6.76
C GLY A 105 -29.97 -15.03 7.50
N GLY A 106 -29.33 -16.05 6.92
CA GLY A 106 -28.15 -16.70 7.50
C GLY A 106 -26.85 -15.97 7.18
N ILE A 107 -25.79 -16.26 7.94
CA ILE A 107 -24.48 -15.59 7.82
C ILE A 107 -23.69 -15.97 6.55
N ASP A 108 -24.02 -17.07 5.90
CA ASP A 108 -23.26 -17.59 4.76
C ASP A 108 -23.49 -16.78 3.49
N SER A 109 -24.73 -16.36 3.25
CA SER A 109 -25.08 -15.68 1.99
C SER A 109 -24.46 -14.27 1.87
N PRO A 110 -24.31 -13.45 2.93
CA PRO A 110 -23.51 -12.23 2.87
C PRO A 110 -22.01 -12.49 2.62
N VAL A 111 -21.44 -13.55 3.20
CA VAL A 111 -20.02 -13.92 3.00
C VAL A 111 -19.78 -14.36 1.55
N ALA A 112 -20.69 -15.17 0.99
CA ALA A 112 -20.65 -15.55 -0.41
C ALA A 112 -20.73 -14.32 -1.33
N ALA A 113 -21.64 -13.38 -1.05
CA ALA A 113 -21.74 -12.12 -1.78
C ALA A 113 -20.44 -11.30 -1.74
N PHE A 114 -19.82 -11.18 -0.56
CA PHE A 114 -18.54 -10.50 -0.40
C PHE A 114 -17.45 -11.13 -1.28
N ASN A 115 -17.36 -12.47 -1.31
CA ASN A 115 -16.39 -13.16 -2.14
C ASN A 115 -16.63 -12.96 -3.65
N LEU A 116 -17.89 -12.89 -4.09
CA LEU A 116 -18.25 -12.55 -5.47
C LEU A 116 -17.81 -11.12 -5.82
N MET A 117 -18.10 -10.16 -4.94
CA MET A 117 -17.68 -8.75 -5.11
C MET A 117 -16.15 -8.61 -5.11
N LYS A 118 -15.44 -9.35 -4.25
CA LYS A 118 -13.96 -9.38 -4.21
C LYS A 118 -13.37 -9.88 -5.53
N ARG A 119 -14.11 -10.68 -6.31
CA ARG A 119 -13.75 -11.13 -7.66
C ARG A 119 -14.26 -10.21 -8.77
N GLY A 120 -14.72 -9.00 -8.44
CA GLY A 120 -15.08 -7.96 -9.40
C GLY A 120 -16.51 -8.08 -9.96
N LEU A 121 -17.37 -8.93 -9.39
CA LEU A 121 -18.78 -9.01 -9.81
C LEU A 121 -19.61 -7.90 -9.17
N LYS A 122 -20.47 -7.27 -9.96
CA LYS A 122 -21.58 -6.47 -9.44
C LYS A 122 -22.70 -7.42 -9.01
N VAL A 123 -23.01 -7.45 -7.72
CA VAL A 123 -24.01 -8.37 -7.16
C VAL A 123 -25.34 -7.63 -6.95
N SER A 124 -26.41 -8.16 -7.54
CA SER A 124 -27.79 -7.79 -7.22
C SER A 124 -28.37 -8.82 -6.26
N PHE A 125 -29.06 -8.38 -5.22
CA PHE A 125 -29.55 -9.28 -4.17
C PHE A 125 -31.03 -9.61 -4.38
N LEU A 126 -31.35 -10.91 -4.26
CA LEU A 126 -32.72 -11.40 -4.24
C LEU A 126 -32.93 -12.17 -2.94
N SER A 127 -33.91 -11.75 -2.15
CA SER A 127 -34.36 -12.47 -0.96
C SER A 127 -35.79 -12.95 -1.16
N PHE A 128 -36.08 -14.16 -0.68
CA PHE A 128 -37.44 -14.70 -0.62
C PHE A 128 -37.92 -14.63 0.82
N ILE A 129 -39.04 -13.94 1.03
CA ILE A 129 -39.76 -13.91 2.29
C ILE A 129 -41.17 -14.47 2.06
N SER A 130 -41.68 -15.24 3.01
CA SER A 130 -43.03 -15.82 3.03
C SER A 130 -43.76 -15.42 4.32
N PRO A 131 -44.31 -14.19 4.39
CA PRO A 131 -45.17 -13.77 5.50
C PRO A 131 -46.42 -14.67 5.62
N PRO A 132 -46.88 -15.06 6.83
CA PRO A 132 -46.35 -14.70 8.15
C PRO A 132 -45.29 -15.70 8.68
N GLN A 133 -44.93 -16.74 7.92
CA GLN A 133 -44.02 -17.79 8.41
C GLN A 133 -42.56 -17.34 8.57
N THR A 134 -42.14 -16.26 7.89
CA THR A 134 -40.75 -15.76 7.91
C THR A 134 -40.64 -14.26 8.22
N ASP A 135 -41.65 -13.66 8.88
CA ASP A 135 -41.55 -12.29 9.39
C ASP A 135 -40.87 -12.30 10.77
N GLU A 136 -39.53 -12.24 10.80
CA GLU A 136 -38.71 -11.80 11.94
C GLU A 136 -37.54 -10.95 11.45
#